data_AF-A0A8J5BVA9-F1
#
_entry.id   AF-A0A8J5BVA9-F1
#
_cell.length_a   1.000
_cell.length_b   1.000
_cell.length_c   1.000
_cell.angle_alpha   90.00
_cell.angle_beta   90.00
_cell.angle_gamma   90.00
#
_symmetry.space_group_name_H-M   'P 1'
#
loop_
_entity.id
_entity.type
_entity.pdbx_description
1 polymer ?
#
loop_
_entity_poly.entity_id
_entity_poly.type
_entity_poly.pdbx_seq_one_letter_code
_entity_poly.pdbx_strand_id
1 'polypeptide(L)'
;MRTTQEWASEQWKVNLRGQLKRGQVGCKRWWSLVKEQQGEWRGNTVPPLVRGAGSVAQTARDKANLLAMHFTEKMCVSDPGILPPTLPEIVSDKPVRVVTSEAEVKALLLNLDVQKAVGG
;
A
#
# COMPACT_ATOMS: atom_id res chain seq x y z
N MET A 1 6.80 -8.98 -45.76
CA MET A 1 7.18 -7.67 -45.18
C MET A 1 6.95 -7.75 -43.69
N ARG A 2 7.98 -7.53 -42.86
CA ARG A 2 7.77 -7.38 -41.40
C ARG A 2 7.07 -6.06 -41.16
N THR A 3 6.07 -6.04 -40.28
CA THR A 3 5.36 -4.80 -39.97
C THR A 3 6.25 -3.88 -39.13
N THR A 4 6.08 -2.56 -39.25
CA THR A 4 6.84 -1.57 -38.46
C THR A 4 6.73 -1.83 -36.96
N GLN A 5 5.59 -2.38 -36.52
CA GLN A 5 5.31 -2.75 -35.13
C GLN A 5 6.14 -3.95 -34.65
N GLU A 6 6.31 -4.96 -35.48
CA GLU A 6 7.17 -6.12 -35.19
C GLU A 6 8.63 -5.68 -35.06
N TRP A 7 9.11 -4.83 -35.98
CA TRP A 7 10.47 -4.31 -35.93
C TRP A 7 10.73 -3.49 -34.67
N ALA A 8 9.81 -2.59 -34.31
CA ALA A 8 9.91 -1.79 -33.10
C ALA A 8 9.94 -2.66 -31.83
N SER A 9 9.11 -3.70 -31.79
CA SER A 9 9.05 -4.65 -30.66
C SER A 9 10.34 -5.46 -30.52
N GLU A 10 10.92 -5.91 -31.65
CA GLU A 10 12.17 -6.65 -31.69
C GLU A 10 13.35 -5.78 -31.21
N GLN A 11 13.41 -4.53 -31.68
CA GLN A 11 14.43 -3.56 -31.28
C GLN A 11 14.34 -3.22 -29.79
N TRP A 12 13.14 -3.03 -29.27
CA TRP A 12 12.92 -2.79 -27.85
C TRP A 12 13.43 -3.97 -26.99
N LYS A 13 13.12 -5.22 -27.38
CA LYS A 13 13.62 -6.43 -26.68
C LYS A 13 15.14 -6.55 -26.72
N VAL A 14 15.78 -6.20 -27.85
CA VAL A 14 17.26 -6.21 -27.98
C VAL A 14 17.89 -5.14 -27.08
N ASN A 15 17.35 -3.93 -27.07
CA ASN A 15 17.81 -2.85 -26.20
C ASN A 15 17.67 -3.21 -24.71
N LEU A 16 16.53 -3.80 -24.32
CA LEU A 16 16.28 -4.24 -22.95
C LEU A 16 17.31 -5.28 -22.49
N ARG A 17 17.59 -6.29 -23.33
CA ARG A 17 18.63 -7.29 -23.07
C ARG A 17 20.02 -6.67 -22.92
N GLY A 18 20.33 -5.65 -23.73
CA GLY A 18 21.58 -4.90 -23.63
C GLY A 18 21.70 -4.05 -22.37
N GLN A 19 20.59 -3.57 -21.81
CA GLN A 19 20.57 -2.84 -20.54
C GLN A 19 20.71 -3.77 -19.34
N LEU A 20 20.08 -4.95 -19.39
CA LEU A 20 20.16 -5.97 -18.33
C LEU A 20 21.55 -6.61 -18.22
N LYS A 21 22.27 -6.77 -19.35
CA LYS A 21 23.64 -7.32 -19.38
C LYS A 21 24.70 -6.37 -18.85
N ARG A 22 24.45 -5.06 -18.83
CA ARG A 22 25.41 -4.06 -18.34
C ARG A 22 25.37 -3.97 -16.82
N GLY A 23 25.84 -5.03 -16.15
CA GLY A 23 26.49 -5.14 -14.84
C GLY A 23 25.98 -4.41 -13.59
N GLN A 24 25.10 -3.43 -13.69
CA GLN A 24 24.63 -2.62 -12.57
C GLN A 24 23.26 -2.03 -12.90
N VAL A 25 22.28 -2.91 -13.08
CA VAL A 25 20.88 -2.48 -13.02
C VAL A 25 20.57 -2.25 -11.55
N GLY A 26 20.80 -1.02 -11.08
CA GLY A 26 20.45 -0.65 -9.71
C GLY A 26 18.98 -0.93 -9.41
N CYS A 27 18.65 -1.21 -8.15
CA CYS A 27 17.32 -1.67 -7.71
C CYS A 27 16.17 -0.84 -8.29
N LYS A 28 16.33 0.49 -8.36
CA LYS A 28 15.34 1.41 -8.93
C LYS A 28 15.04 1.11 -10.40
N ARG A 29 16.07 0.89 -11.21
CA ARG A 29 15.94 0.62 -12.65
C ARG A 29 15.42 -0.79 -12.92
N TRP A 30 15.80 -1.76 -12.09
CA TRP A 30 15.23 -3.10 -12.12
C TRP A 30 13.72 -3.06 -11.87
N TRP A 31 13.29 -2.39 -10.80
CA TRP A 31 11.87 -2.27 -10.47
C TRP A 31 11.07 -1.46 -11.50
N SER A 32 11.67 -0.47 -12.16
CA SER A 32 11.02 0.23 -13.27
C SER A 32 10.76 -0.69 -14.46
N LEU A 33 11.74 -1.53 -14.85
CA LEU A 33 11.58 -2.47 -15.97
C LEU A 33 10.56 -3.58 -15.67
N VAL A 34 10.58 -4.10 -14.45
CA VAL A 34 9.60 -5.09 -13.98
C VAL A 34 8.19 -4.52 -14.04
N LYS A 35 7.99 -3.28 -13.58
CA LYS A 35 6.69 -2.60 -13.63
C LYS A 35 6.21 -2.31 -15.05
N GLU A 36 7.11 -1.91 -15.94
CA GLU A 36 6.81 -1.67 -17.35
C GLU A 36 6.41 -2.96 -18.08
N GLN A 37 7.09 -4.09 -17.80
CA GLN A 37 6.77 -5.38 -18.39
C GLN A 37 5.49 -6.02 -17.80
N GLN A 38 5.21 -5.81 -16.52
CA GLN A 38 3.99 -6.29 -15.86
C GLN A 38 2.77 -5.42 -16.17
N GLY A 39 2.94 -4.31 -16.88
CA GLY A 39 1.84 -3.41 -17.21
C GLY A 39 1.28 -2.67 -15.99
N GLU A 40 2.09 -2.44 -14.95
CA GLU A 40 1.68 -1.69 -13.76
C GLU A 40 1.52 -0.19 -14.08
N TRP A 41 0.39 0.13 -14.69
CA TRP A 41 -0.14 1.49 -14.74
C TRP A 41 -0.78 1.83 -13.40
N ARG A 42 0.02 2.28 -12.43
CA ARG A 42 -0.43 2.89 -11.15
C ARG A 42 -1.71 2.25 -10.58
N GLY A 43 -1.76 0.93 -10.60
CA GLY A 43 -2.97 0.15 -10.34
C GLY A 43 -2.99 -0.30 -8.90
N ASN A 44 -3.23 0.63 -7.98
CA ASN A 44 -3.65 0.34 -6.61
C ASN A 44 -2.68 -0.59 -5.82
N THR A 45 -1.78 0.00 -5.03
CA THR A 45 -0.71 -0.65 -4.23
C THR A 45 -1.16 -1.74 -3.24
N VAL A 46 -2.47 -1.91 -3.05
CA VAL A 46 -3.02 -2.97 -2.21
C VAL A 46 -2.99 -4.28 -2.99
N PRO A 47 -2.45 -5.40 -2.47
CA PRO A 47 -2.52 -6.68 -3.15
C PRO A 47 -3.98 -7.10 -3.42
N PRO A 48 -4.23 -7.99 -4.39
CA PRO A 48 -5.57 -8.47 -4.67
C PRO A 48 -6.15 -9.17 -3.42
N LEU A 49 -7.30 -8.70 -2.92
CA LEU A 49 -7.95 -9.30 -1.76
C LEU A 49 -8.92 -10.39 -2.22
N VAL A 50 -8.80 -11.60 -1.67
CA VAL A 50 -9.68 -12.72 -1.98
C VAL A 50 -10.92 -12.64 -1.11
N ARG A 51 -12.10 -12.70 -1.73
CA ARG A 51 -13.39 -12.82 -1.06
C ARG A 51 -13.60 -14.28 -0.64
N GLY A 52 -14.44 -14.52 0.37
CA GLY A 52 -14.71 -15.88 0.89
C GLY A 52 -15.19 -16.91 -0.14
N ALA A 53 -15.70 -16.47 -1.29
CA ALA A 53 -16.15 -17.33 -2.40
C ALA A 53 -15.09 -17.52 -3.51
N GLY A 54 -13.82 -17.16 -3.28
CA GLY A 54 -12.71 -17.32 -4.24
C GLY A 54 -12.65 -16.23 -5.33
N SER A 55 -13.58 -15.27 -5.34
CA SER A 55 -13.51 -14.09 -6.21
C SER A 55 -12.56 -13.04 -5.65
N VAL A 56 -11.97 -12.20 -6.50
CA VAL A 56 -10.92 -11.26 -6.11
C VAL A 56 -11.41 -9.81 -6.21
N ALA A 57 -11.18 -8.99 -5.19
CA ALA A 57 -11.43 -7.55 -5.19
C ALA A 57 -10.37 -6.83 -6.04
N GLN A 58 -10.78 -6.35 -7.21
CA GLN A 58 -9.89 -5.76 -8.20
C GLN A 58 -9.72 -4.25 -8.00
N THR A 59 -10.82 -3.53 -7.73
CA THR A 59 -10.77 -2.06 -7.61
C THR A 59 -10.46 -1.60 -6.18
N ALA A 60 -9.98 -0.37 -6.02
CA ALA A 60 -9.78 0.24 -4.70
C ALA A 60 -11.08 0.30 -3.90
N ARG A 61 -12.20 0.61 -4.57
CA ARG A 61 -13.53 0.63 -3.97
C ARG A 61 -13.95 -0.76 -3.48
N ASP A 62 -13.69 -1.80 -4.26
CA ASP A 62 -14.00 -3.18 -3.86
C ASP A 62 -13.21 -3.60 -2.63
N LYS A 63 -11.93 -3.25 -2.57
CA LYS A 63 -11.06 -3.56 -1.44
C LYS A 63 -11.51 -2.83 -0.17
N ALA A 64 -11.84 -1.54 -0.28
CA ALA A 64 -12.37 -0.75 0.83
C ALA A 64 -13.69 -1.33 1.37
N ASN A 65 -14.62 -1.70 0.48
CA ASN A 65 -15.89 -2.31 0.86
C ASN A 65 -15.69 -3.67 1.55
N LEU A 66 -14.77 -4.49 1.03
CA LEU A 66 -14.47 -5.80 1.62
C LEU A 66 -13.86 -5.67 3.02
N LEU A 67 -12.94 -4.72 3.22
CA LEU A 67 -12.36 -4.43 4.53
C LEU A 67 -13.40 -3.92 5.52
N ALA A 68 -14.28 -3.00 5.09
CA ALA A 68 -15.36 -2.48 5.92
C ALA A 68 -16.33 -3.57 6.38
N MET A 69 -16.69 -4.49 5.47
CA MET A 69 -17.52 -5.65 5.79
C MET A 69 -16.86 -6.54 6.85
N HIS A 70 -15.62 -6.96 6.63
CA HIS A 70 -14.89 -7.79 7.60
C HIS A 70 -14.68 -7.11 8.94
N PHE A 71 -14.44 -5.80 8.94
CA PHE A 71 -14.33 -5.03 10.17
C PHE A 71 -15.64 -5.06 10.94
N THR A 72 -16.77 -4.81 10.27
CA THR A 72 -18.09 -4.82 10.90
C THR A 72 -18.45 -6.20 11.45
N GLU A 73 -18.16 -7.27 10.70
CA GLU A 73 -18.36 -8.66 11.12
C GLU A 73 -17.56 -9.01 12.39
N LYS A 74 -16.31 -8.57 12.47
CA LYS A 74 -15.40 -8.93 13.57
C LYS A 74 -15.46 -7.99 14.77
N MET A 75 -15.96 -6.77 14.59
CA MET A 75 -16.08 -5.77 15.66
C MET A 75 -17.44 -5.82 16.38
N CYS A 76 -18.31 -6.76 16.01
CA CYS A 76 -19.52 -7.02 16.77
C CYS A 76 -19.18 -7.89 17.99
N VAL A 77 -19.10 -7.27 19.18
CA VAL A 77 -18.95 -8.00 20.45
C VAL A 77 -20.26 -8.72 20.73
N SER A 78 -20.31 -10.03 20.45
CA SER A 78 -21.54 -10.82 20.54
C SER A 78 -22.00 -11.10 21.98
N ASP A 79 -21.14 -10.88 22.97
CA ASP A 79 -21.43 -11.18 24.37
C ASP A 79 -21.10 -9.98 25.27
N PRO A 80 -22.10 -9.32 25.85
CA PRO A 80 -21.89 -8.20 26.77
C PRO A 80 -21.20 -8.61 28.08
N GLY A 81 -21.08 -9.92 28.37
CA GLY A 81 -20.37 -10.46 29.53
C GLY A 81 -18.90 -10.79 29.27
N ILE A 82 -18.44 -10.82 28.02
CA ILE A 82 -17.03 -11.08 27.70
C ILE A 82 -16.24 -9.79 27.92
N LEU A 83 -15.44 -9.78 28.98
CA LEU A 83 -14.45 -8.73 29.19
C LEU A 83 -13.45 -8.75 28.03
N PRO A 84 -13.12 -7.59 27.43
CA PRO A 84 -12.11 -7.52 26.39
C PRO A 84 -10.79 -8.10 26.92
N PRO A 85 -9.95 -8.69 26.04
CA PRO A 85 -8.66 -9.23 26.46
C PRO A 85 -7.89 -8.15 27.21
N THR A 86 -7.49 -8.46 28.44
CA THR A 86 -6.75 -7.53 29.27
C THR A 86 -5.38 -7.32 28.61
N LEU A 87 -5.21 -6.15 27.99
CA LEU A 87 -3.91 -5.79 27.45
C LEU A 87 -2.96 -5.64 28.64
N PRO A 88 -1.75 -6.23 28.59
CA PRO A 88 -0.77 -5.99 29.63
C PRO A 88 -0.51 -4.48 29.69
N GLU A 89 -0.57 -3.93 30.90
CA GLU A 89 -0.30 -2.51 31.14
C GLU A 89 1.21 -2.29 30.91
N ILE A 90 1.58 -1.94 29.67
CA ILE A 90 2.99 -1.76 29.25
C ILE A 90 3.60 -0.52 29.89
N VAL A 91 2.77 0.42 30.38
CA VAL A 91 3.23 1.68 30.97
C VAL A 91 2.39 1.98 32.22
N SER A 92 3.04 2.03 33.38
CA SER A 92 2.40 2.36 34.67
C SER A 92 2.07 3.86 34.79
N ASP A 93 2.70 4.69 33.96
CA ASP A 93 2.49 6.13 33.95
C ASP A 93 1.22 6.48 33.16
N LYS A 94 0.14 6.71 33.90
CA LYS A 94 -1.07 7.33 33.35
C LYS A 94 -0.77 8.81 33.11
N PRO A 95 -0.95 9.36 31.90
CA PRO A 95 -0.76 10.78 31.66
C PRO A 95 -1.77 11.57 32.50
N VAL A 96 -1.27 12.21 33.56
CA VAL A 96 -2.09 12.93 34.55
C VAL A 96 -2.73 14.18 33.96
N ARG A 97 -2.07 14.82 32.98
CA ARG A 97 -2.57 16.00 32.30
C ARG A 97 -1.84 16.20 30.97
N VAL A 98 -2.59 16.21 29.87
CA VAL A 98 -2.10 16.62 28.56
C VAL A 98 -2.54 18.06 28.34
N VAL A 99 -1.59 19.00 28.38
CA VAL A 99 -1.85 20.39 28.04
C VAL A 99 -1.23 20.66 26.69
N THR A 100 -2.03 21.16 25.76
CA THR A 100 -1.57 21.63 24.46
C THR A 100 -2.02 23.07 24.28
N SER A 101 -1.18 23.88 23.62
CA SER A 101 -1.55 25.22 23.20
C SER A 101 -1.96 25.23 21.72
N GLU A 102 -2.82 26.18 21.33
CA GLU A 102 -3.22 26.35 19.92
C GLU A 102 -2.00 26.61 19.03
N ALA A 103 -0.99 27.33 19.54
CA ALA A 103 0.25 27.61 18.84
C ALA A 103 1.07 26.33 18.57
N GLU A 104 1.21 25.45 19.56
CA GLU A 104 1.90 24.16 19.39
C GLU A 104 1.16 23.24 18.42
N VAL A 105 -0.16 23.15 18.53
CA VAL A 105 -0.96 22.33 17.62
C VAL A 105 -0.84 22.84 16.18
N LYS A 106 -0.91 24.16 15.97
CA LYS A 106 -0.70 24.77 14.65
C LYS A 106 0.70 24.51 14.10
N ALA A 107 1.74 24.68 14.93
CA ALA A 107 3.12 24.42 14.52
C ALA A 107 3.33 22.94 14.13
N LEU A 108 2.75 22.00 14.88
CA LEU A 108 2.83 20.57 14.58
C LEU A 108 2.10 20.21 13.29
N LEU A 109 0.90 20.75 13.06
CA LEU A 109 0.13 20.51 11.84
C LEU A 109 0.78 21.11 10.60
N LEU A 110 1.41 22.29 10.71
CA LEU A 110 2.14 22.92 9.60
C LEU A 110 3.43 22.18 9.24
N ASN A 111 4.08 21.56 10.22
CA ASN A 111 5.28 20.75 10.01
C ASN A 111 4.97 19.28 9.70
N LEU A 112 3.69 18.92 9.56
CA LEU A 112 3.29 17.57 9.26
C LEU A 112 3.67 17.24 7.81
N ASP A 113 4.70 16.42 7.64
CA ASP A 113 5.13 15.96 6.33
C ASP A 113 4.09 14.99 5.76
N VAL A 114 3.23 15.55 4.91
CA VAL A 114 2.14 14.81 4.25
C VAL A 114 2.66 13.66 3.41
N GLN A 115 3.92 13.70 2.95
CA GLN A 115 4.56 12.64 2.17
C GLN A 115 5.06 11.48 3.03
N LYS A 116 5.27 11.68 4.34
CA LYS A 116 5.57 10.60 5.30
C LYS A 116 4.33 9.85 5.77
N ALA A 117 3.17 10.50 5.74
CA ALA A 117 1.91 9.91 6.21
C ALA A 117 1.25 8.99 5.17
N VAL A 118 1.59 9.14 3.89
CA VAL A 118 1.26 8.13 2.87
C VAL A 118 2.40 7.12 2.82
N GLY A 119 2.21 5.96 3.45
CA GLY A 119 3.06 4.80 3.21
C GLY A 119 3.04 4.48 1.71
N GLY A 120 4.11 4.84 1.02
CA GLY A 120 4.34 4.62 -0.40
C GLY A 120 5.56 3.76 -0.64
#